data_AF-A0A9X2XSU9-F1
#
_entry.id   AF-A0A9X2XSU9-F1
#
_cell.length_a   1.000
_cell.length_b   1.000
_cell.length_c   1.000
_cell.angle_alpha   90.00
_cell.angle_beta   90.00
_cell.angle_gamma   90.00
#
_symmetry.space_group_name_H-M   'P 1'
#
loop_
_entity.id
_entity.type
_entity.pdbx_description
1 polymer ?
#
loop_
_entity_poly.entity_id
_entity_poly.type
_entity_poly.pdbx_seq_one_letter_code
_entity_poly.pdbx_strand_id
1 'polypeptide(L)' 'MNDYENEKRKQVSLMRSILDYGMGTVFFLIGLYFMLYDILDINIFPRKPSAMDKLIGLIFIAYGGWRIYRGYKKNYFR' A
#
# COMPACT_ATOMS: atom_id res chain seq x y z
N MET A 1 34.23 -8.54 -14.91
CA MET A 1 33.24 -9.52 -14.40
C MET A 1 32.45 -9.05 -13.18
N ASN A 2 32.89 -8.03 -12.43
CA ASN A 2 32.24 -7.60 -11.16
C ASN A 2 31.08 -6.59 -11.32
N ASP A 3 31.03 -5.79 -12.39
CA ASP A 3 30.00 -4.75 -12.50
C ASP A 3 28.59 -5.30 -12.79
N TYR A 4 28.50 -6.34 -13.63
CA TYR A 4 27.22 -6.98 -13.97
C TYR A 4 26.53 -7.68 -12.79
N GLU A 5 27.30 -8.25 -11.84
CA GLU A 5 26.72 -8.82 -10.63
C GLU A 5 26.25 -7.74 -9.63
N ASN A 6 26.97 -6.62 -9.56
CA ASN A 6 26.62 -5.52 -8.67
C ASN A 6 25.34 -4.78 -9.12
N GLU A 7 25.15 -4.60 -10.43
CA GLU A 7 23.90 -4.05 -10.96
C GLU A 7 22.70 -4.97 -10.70
N LYS A 8 22.87 -6.29 -10.87
CA LYS A 8 21.81 -7.26 -10.56
C LYS A 8 21.44 -7.25 -9.08
N ARG A 9 22.43 -7.20 -8.16
CA ARG A 9 22.14 -7.12 -6.71
C ARG A 9 21.45 -5.81 -6.33
N LYS A 10 21.83 -4.68 -6.94
CA LYS A 10 21.13 -3.40 -6.75
C LYS A 10 19.69 -3.44 -7.23
N GLN A 11 19.43 -4.00 -8.42
CA GLN A 11 18.06 -4.12 -8.95
C GLN A 11 17.18 -5.02 -8.09
N VAL A 12 17.69 -6.17 -7.64
CA VAL A 12 16.94 -7.09 -6.75
C VAL A 12 16.69 -6.48 -5.38
N SER A 13 17.66 -5.74 -4.83
CA SER A 13 17.53 -5.00 -3.57
C SER A 13 16.48 -3.88 -3.65
N LEU A 14 16.49 -3.11 -4.75
CA LEU A 14 15.51 -2.06 -5.00
C LEU A 14 14.11 -2.65 -5.20
N MET A 15 14.00 -3.74 -5.97
CA MET A 15 12.71 -4.39 -6.22
C MET A 15 12.11 -4.98 -4.95
N ARG A 16 12.92 -5.59 -4.09
CA ARG A 16 12.47 -6.10 -2.79
C ARG A 16 12.05 -4.97 -1.84
N SER A 17 12.76 -3.84 -1.86
CA SER A 17 12.39 -2.65 -1.08
C SER A 17 11.11 -2.00 -1.62
N ILE A 18 10.94 -1.90 -2.94
CA ILE A 18 9.72 -1.38 -3.58
C ILE A 18 8.53 -2.31 -3.32
N LEU A 19 8.72 -3.62 -3.28
CA LEU A 19 7.66 -4.57 -2.92
C LEU A 19 7.21 -4.40 -1.47
N ASP A 20 8.13 -4.24 -0.51
CA ASP A 20 7.77 -4.04 0.89
C ASP A 20 7.08 -2.69 1.15
N TYR A 21 7.52 -1.64 0.46
CA TYR A 21 6.90 -0.30 0.54
C TYR A 21 5.59 -0.22 -0.25
N GLY A 22 5.61 -0.76 -1.46
CA GLY A 22 4.49 -0.81 -2.38
C GLY A 22 3.33 -1.60 -1.81
N MET A 23 3.59 -2.72 -1.13
CA MET A 23 2.53 -3.49 -0.47
C MET A 23 1.79 -2.65 0.59
N GLY A 24 2.50 -1.87 1.41
CA GLY A 24 1.87 -0.96 2.38
C GLY A 24 1.00 0.11 1.70
N THR A 25 1.51 0.71 0.63
CA THR A 25 0.79 1.69 -0.18
C THR A 25 -0.44 1.09 -0.88
N VAL A 26 -0.32 -0.12 -1.42
CA VAL A 26 -1.41 -0.85 -2.07
C VAL A 26 -2.52 -1.16 -1.06
N PHE A 27 -2.18 -1.66 0.13
CA PHE A 27 -3.17 -1.91 1.19
C PHE A 27 -3.86 -0.62 1.66
N PHE A 28 -3.12 0.48 1.74
CA PHE A 28 -3.70 1.79 2.06
C PHE A 28 -4.67 2.27 0.98
N LEU A 29 -4.28 2.20 -0.29
CA LEU A 29 -5.11 2.59 -1.43
C LEU A 29 -6.36 1.73 -1.54
N ILE A 30 -6.25 0.41 -1.31
CA ILE A 30 -7.40 -0.50 -1.27
C ILE A 30 -8.33 -0.14 -0.10
N GLY A 31 -7.81 0.10 1.09
CA GLY A 31 -8.61 0.55 2.23
C GLY A 31 -9.32 1.88 1.96
N LEU A 32 -8.60 2.83 1.36
CA LEU A 32 -9.12 4.14 0.98
C LEU A 32 -10.22 4.02 -0.08
N TYR A 33 -10.02 3.14 -1.08
CA TYR A 33 -11.03 2.78 -2.07
C TYR A 33 -12.28 2.19 -1.40
N PHE A 34 -12.12 1.28 -0.44
CA PHE A 34 -13.23 0.72 0.34
C PHE A 34 -13.96 1.75 1.22
N MET A 35 -13.39 2.92 1.49
CA MET A 35 -14.08 3.98 2.23
C MET A 35 -14.72 5.01 1.28
N LEU A 36 -14.08 5.28 0.15
CA LEU A 36 -14.55 6.22 -0.87
C LEU A 36 -15.59 5.64 -1.82
N TYR A 37 -15.64 4.32 -2.04
CA TYR A 37 -16.62 3.74 -2.98
C TYR A 37 -18.07 3.97 -2.54
N ASP A 38 -18.32 4.00 -1.23
CA ASP A 38 -19.63 4.33 -0.66
C ASP A 38 -19.98 5.82 -0.84
N ILE A 39 -18.98 6.70 -0.87
CA ILE A 39 -19.17 8.15 -1.07
C ILE A 39 -19.33 8.48 -2.56
N LEU A 40 -18.58 7.78 -3.42
CA LEU A 40 -18.54 8.02 -4.87
C LEU A 40 -19.61 7.20 -5.64
N ASP A 41 -20.40 6.38 -4.95
CA ASP A 41 -21.41 5.45 -5.50
C ASP A 41 -20.84 4.56 -6.62
N ILE A 42 -19.53 4.28 -6.57
CA ILE A 42 -18.83 3.39 -7.52
C ILE A 42 -19.10 1.96 -7.05
N ASN A 43 -20.33 1.51 -7.22
CA ASN A 43 -20.76 0.16 -6.88
C ASN A 43 -20.27 -0.83 -7.94
N ILE A 44 -19.01 -1.27 -7.82
CA ILE A 44 -18.49 -2.40 -8.61
C ILE A 44 -19.17 -3.71 -8.18
N PHE A 45 -19.61 -3.80 -6.92
CA PHE A 45 -20.29 -4.97 -6.38
C PHE A 45 -21.79 -4.69 -6.18
N PRO A 46 -22.68 -5.65 -6.49
CA PRO A 46 -24.14 -5.50 -6.31
C PRO A 46 -24.59 -5.60 -4.84
N ARG A 47 -23.69 -5.43 -3.87
CA ARG A 47 -23.97 -5.62 -2.44
C ARG A 47 -23.85 -4.30 -1.70
N LYS A 48 -24.87 -3.97 -0.90
CA LYS A 48 -24.87 -2.76 -0.08
C LYS A 48 -23.68 -2.78 0.90
N PRO A 49 -22.94 -1.66 1.05
CA PRO A 49 -21.91 -1.51 2.07
C PRO A 49 -22.48 -1.87 3.45
N SER A 50 -21.91 -2.88 4.10
CA SER A 50 -22.21 -3.19 5.49
C SER A 50 -21.37 -2.31 6.41
N ALA A 51 -21.85 -2.06 7.64
CA ALA A 51 -21.06 -1.37 8.67
C ALA A 51 -19.71 -2.08 8.92
N MET A 52 -19.65 -3.40 8.69
CA MET A 52 -18.42 -4.19 8.76
C MET A 52 -17.41 -3.83 7.65
N ASP A 53 -17.87 -3.58 6.42
CA ASP A 53 -16.99 -3.21 5.30
C ASP A 53 -16.32 -1.85 5.54
N LYS A 54 -17.07 -0.90 6.10
CA LYS A 54 -16.53 0.41 6.54
C LYS A 54 -15.50 0.26 7.67
N LEU A 55 -15.78 -0.59 8.65
CA LEU A 55 -14.90 -0.80 9.80
C LEU A 55 -13.58 -1.48 9.38
N ILE A 56 -13.67 -2.45 8.47
CA ILE A 56 -12.51 -3.10 7.86
C ILE A 56 -11.73 -2.06 7.02
N GLY A 57 -12.39 -1.28 6.17
CA GLY A 57 -11.76 -0.22 5.39
C GLY A 57 -10.97 0.77 6.27
N LEU A 58 -11.56 1.19 7.38
CA LEU A 58 -10.92 2.08 8.36
C LEU A 58 -9.63 1.46 8.95
N ILE A 59 -9.67 0.18 9.33
CA ILE A 59 -8.51 -0.54 9.87
C ILE A 59 -7.41 -0.65 8.81
N PHE A 60 -7.76 -0.94 7.56
CA PHE A 60 -6.82 -1.01 6.45
C PHE A 60 -6.15 0.34 6.14
N ILE A 61 -6.92 1.45 6.18
CA ILE A 61 -6.39 2.81 6.04
C ILE A 61 -5.45 3.14 7.20
N ALA A 62 -5.85 2.86 8.45
CA ALA A 62 -5.02 3.14 9.62
C ALA A 62 -3.71 2.34 9.60
N TYR A 63 -3.79 1.03 9.31
CA TYR A 63 -2.62 0.16 9.23
C TYR A 63 -1.71 0.48 8.03
N GLY A 64 -2.31 0.67 6.85
CA GLY A 64 -1.59 1.06 5.63
C GLY A 64 -0.92 2.41 5.77
N GLY A 65 -1.62 3.38 6.35
CA GLY A 65 -1.12 4.74 6.61
C GLY A 65 0.04 4.73 7.61
N TRP A 66 -0.06 3.95 8.69
CA TRP A 66 1.05 3.74 9.62
C TRP A 66 2.26 3.11 8.93
N ARG A 67 2.05 2.14 8.04
CA ARG A 67 3.13 1.46 7.29
C ARG A 67 3.81 2.40 6.30
N ILE A 68 3.04 3.24 5.60
CA ILE A 68 3.57 4.31 4.74
C ILE A 68 4.35 5.32 5.58
N TYR A 69 3.79 5.81 6.70
CA TYR A 69 4.46 6.78 7.58
C TYR A 69 5.81 6.25 8.09
N ARG A 70 5.83 4.99 8.54
CA ARG A 70 7.06 4.32 9.00
C ARG A 70 8.08 4.15 7.88
N GLY A 71 7.62 3.90 6.65
CA GLY A 71 8.45 3.82 5.46
C GLY A 71 9.01 5.18 5.04
N TYR A 72 8.17 6.19 4.92
CA TYR A 72 8.55 7.54 4.46
C TYR A 72 9.67 8.13 5.33
N LYS A 73 9.60 7.93 6.65
CA LYS A 73 10.64 8.34 7.60
C LYS A 73 12.01 7.67 7.36
N LYS A 74 12.04 6.48 6.77
CA LYS A 74 13.30 5.75 6.46
C LYS A 74 13.94 6.19 5.14
N ASN A 75 13.16 6.69 4.18
CA ASN A 75 13.66 7.14 2.88
C ASN A 75 14.07 8.62 2.84
N TYR A 76 13.71 9.42 3.86
CA TYR A 76 14.03 10.85 3.87
C TYR A 76 15.46 11.17 4.36
N PHE A 77 16.21 10.17 4.84
CA PHE A 77 17.57 10.34 5.38
C PHE A 77 18.66 9.68 4.53
N ARG A 78 18.50 9.61 3.20
CA ARG A 78 19.59 9.14 2.34
C ARG A 78 19.72 9.91 1.04
#